data_AF-A0A2G9YAL4-F1
#
_entry.id   AF-A0A2G9YAL4-F1
#
_cell.length_a   1.000
_cell.length_b   1.000
_cell.length_c   1.000
_cell.angle_alpha   90.00
_cell.angle_beta   90.00
_cell.angle_gamma   90.00
#
_symmetry.space_group_name_H-M   'P 1'
#
loop_
_entity.id
_entity.type
_entity.pdbx_description
1 polymer ?
#
loop_
_entity_poly.entity_id
_entity_poly.type
_entity_poly.pdbx_seq_one_letter_code
_entity_poly.pdbx_strand_id
1 'polypeptide(L)'
;MAKVGLVIDRWVKENDIHAGTLQCWSALQDALAIFPCVLMSMMSNSGVPCACEVDVMGAVAMYALQLASEAPSGLFDWNNNYGDDPDKLVLFHCSNAPKSMLKNTGMSYNVIAARMGGGPENSYGTYTGRISAGPMTFARISTDDVSGQIVACIGEGKITDDPLKTFGGVGVARIERLQEL
;
A
#
# COMPACT_ATOMS: atom_id res chain seq x y z
N MET A 1 16.75 -0.46 10.29
CA MET A 1 15.29 -0.26 10.38
C MET A 1 14.84 0.53 11.62
N ALA A 2 15.07 0.06 12.86
CA ALA A 2 14.59 0.76 14.06
C ALA A 2 15.04 2.23 14.17
N LYS A 3 16.31 2.53 13.85
CA LYS A 3 16.83 3.90 13.76
C LYS A 3 16.05 4.78 12.77
N VAL A 4 15.70 4.22 11.61
CA VAL A 4 14.91 4.92 10.59
C VAL A 4 13.50 5.19 11.10
N GLY A 5 12.86 4.20 11.73
CA GLY A 5 11.54 4.38 12.35
C GLY A 5 11.52 5.49 13.39
N LEU A 6 12.54 5.57 14.26
CA LEU A 6 12.65 6.64 15.26
C LEU A 6 12.79 8.03 14.61
N VAL A 7 13.60 8.15 13.56
CA VAL A 7 13.80 9.42 12.84
C VAL A 7 12.50 9.85 12.16
N ILE A 8 11.82 8.93 11.48
CA ILE A 8 10.54 9.21 10.81
C ILE A 8 9.48 9.64 11.82
N ASP A 9 9.32 8.92 12.93
CA ASP A 9 8.33 9.24 13.96
C ASP A 9 8.55 10.63 14.57
N ARG A 10 9.81 11.01 14.84
CA ARG A 10 10.15 12.37 15.29
C ARG A 10 9.84 13.40 14.22
N TRP A 11 10.29 13.17 12.99
CA TRP A 11 10.09 14.10 11.88
C TRP A 11 8.61 14.37 11.62
N VAL A 12 7.78 13.33 11.65
CA VAL A 12 6.32 13.43 11.51
C VAL A 12 5.71 14.31 12.60
N LYS A 13 6.08 14.09 13.86
CA LYS A 13 5.57 14.86 15.01
C LYS A 13 6.05 16.32 15.02
N GLU A 14 7.32 16.54 14.72
CA GLU A 14 7.95 17.87 14.75
C GLU A 14 7.44 18.79 13.64
N ASN A 15 6.95 18.22 12.53
CA ASN A 15 6.52 18.96 11.34
C ASN A 15 5.01 18.85 11.07
N ASP A 16 4.23 18.30 12.01
CA ASP A 16 2.77 18.16 11.90
C ASP A 16 2.33 17.46 10.60
N ILE A 17 2.98 16.34 10.29
CA ILE A 17 2.77 15.60 9.03
C ILE A 17 1.60 14.64 9.19
N HIS A 18 0.62 14.77 8.29
CA HIS A 18 -0.62 13.99 8.32
C HIS A 18 -0.65 12.83 7.31
N ALA A 19 0.20 12.87 6.29
CA ALA A 19 0.39 11.81 5.31
C ALA A 19 1.80 11.88 4.75
N GLY A 20 2.38 10.74 4.37
CA GLY A 20 3.76 10.69 3.87
C GLY A 20 3.90 9.81 2.64
N THR A 21 5.02 9.96 1.96
CA THR A 21 5.44 9.06 0.88
C THR A 21 6.91 8.72 1.06
N LEU A 22 7.32 7.50 0.75
CA LEU A 22 8.73 7.11 0.77
C LEU A 22 9.15 6.51 -0.58
N GLN A 23 10.32 6.92 -1.05
CA GLN A 23 11.04 6.17 -2.08
C GLN A 23 11.70 4.97 -1.40
N CYS A 24 10.98 3.85 -1.34
CA CYS A 24 11.47 2.61 -0.73
C CYS A 24 12.63 2.02 -1.52
N TRP A 25 12.38 1.72 -2.79
CA TRP A 25 13.33 1.14 -3.73
C TRP A 25 13.55 2.13 -4.89
N SER A 26 14.79 2.41 -5.31
CA SER A 26 16.03 1.89 -4.73
C SER A 26 16.60 2.70 -3.57
N ALA A 27 16.14 3.94 -3.33
CA ALA A 27 16.82 4.89 -2.47
C ALA A 27 17.17 4.38 -1.05
N LEU A 28 16.22 3.79 -0.31
CA LEU A 28 16.49 3.29 1.05
C LEU A 28 17.23 1.95 1.05
N GLN A 29 17.05 1.14 -0.01
CA GLN A 29 17.87 -0.05 -0.20
C GLN A 29 19.33 0.35 -0.41
N ASP A 30 19.61 1.27 -1.32
CA ASP A 30 20.98 1.66 -1.68
C ASP A 30 21.68 2.37 -0.50
N ALA A 31 20.96 3.24 0.21
CA ALA A 31 21.52 4.01 1.30
C ALA A 31 21.69 3.21 2.61
N LEU A 32 20.76 2.29 2.90
CA LEU A 32 20.62 1.70 4.23
C LEU A 32 20.44 0.17 4.23
N ALA A 33 20.43 -0.48 3.06
CA ALA A 33 20.20 -1.92 2.87
C ALA A 33 18.88 -2.43 3.50
N ILE A 34 17.81 -1.63 3.40
CA ILE A 34 16.50 -2.00 3.95
C ILE A 34 15.34 -1.66 3.00
N PHE A 35 14.21 -2.34 3.21
CA PHE A 35 12.89 -1.92 2.74
C PHE A 35 12.08 -1.36 3.92
N PRO A 36 11.52 -0.13 3.82
CA PRO A 36 10.84 0.51 4.95
C PRO A 36 9.39 0.03 5.15
N CYS A 37 8.92 -1.00 4.46
CA CYS A 37 7.49 -1.26 4.34
C CYS A 37 6.80 -1.58 5.67
N VAL A 38 7.48 -2.26 6.61
CA VAL A 38 6.96 -2.45 7.97
C VAL A 38 6.80 -1.13 8.73
N LEU A 39 7.71 -0.15 8.52
CA LEU A 39 7.60 1.17 9.14
C LEU A 39 6.41 1.94 8.56
N MET A 40 6.23 1.87 7.24
CA MET A 40 5.08 2.48 6.57
C MET A 40 3.75 1.85 7.00
N SER A 41 3.74 0.54 7.21
CA SER A 41 2.60 -0.20 7.77
C SER A 41 2.28 0.30 9.18
N MET A 42 3.28 0.47 10.04
CA MET A 42 3.11 1.01 11.39
C MET A 42 2.57 2.45 11.36
N MET A 43 3.14 3.32 10.53
CA MET A 43 2.67 4.71 10.37
C MET A 43 1.21 4.76 9.95
N SER A 44 0.84 4.02 8.89
CA SER A 44 -0.52 4.01 8.38
C SER A 44 -1.50 3.42 9.40
N ASN A 45 -1.08 2.39 10.14
CA ASN A 45 -1.88 1.82 11.22
C ASN A 45 -2.06 2.79 12.41
N SER A 46 -1.15 3.74 12.59
CA SER A 46 -1.20 4.77 13.63
C SER A 46 -1.91 6.06 13.17
N GLY A 47 -2.54 6.06 11.99
CA GLY A 47 -3.30 7.20 11.48
C GLY A 47 -2.50 8.20 10.64
N VAL A 48 -1.28 7.85 10.21
CA VAL A 48 -0.48 8.65 9.27
C VAL A 48 -0.23 7.82 8.02
N PRO A 49 -1.13 7.84 7.02
CA PRO A 49 -1.00 7.02 5.83
C PRO A 49 0.31 7.30 5.11
N CYS A 50 1.03 6.23 4.74
CA CYS A 50 2.31 6.32 4.06
C CYS A 50 2.29 5.54 2.74
N ALA A 51 2.20 6.28 1.63
CA ALA A 51 2.20 5.69 0.29
C ALA A 51 3.62 5.30 -0.15
N CYS A 52 3.68 4.23 -0.94
CA CYS A 52 4.92 3.73 -1.50
C CYS A 52 5.30 4.50 -2.76
N GLU A 53 6.55 4.33 -3.22
CA GLU A 53 7.02 4.76 -4.54
C GLU A 53 6.85 6.26 -4.82
N VAL A 54 6.85 7.08 -3.77
CA VAL A 54 6.63 8.53 -3.88
C VAL A 54 5.26 8.89 -4.50
N ASP A 55 4.25 8.01 -4.37
CA ASP A 55 2.90 8.27 -4.87
C ASP A 55 2.16 9.27 -3.97
N VAL A 56 2.38 10.56 -4.22
CA VAL A 56 1.76 11.67 -3.48
C VAL A 56 0.24 11.63 -3.61
N MET A 57 -0.30 11.37 -4.79
CA MET A 57 -1.75 11.33 -5.00
C MET A 57 -2.38 10.09 -4.35
N GLY A 58 -1.64 8.98 -4.31
CA GLY A 58 -1.97 7.81 -3.50
C GLY A 58 -2.04 8.14 -2.01
N ALA A 59 -1.07 8.88 -1.46
CA ALA A 59 -1.11 9.31 -0.06
C ALA A 59 -2.30 10.23 0.24
N VAL A 60 -2.63 11.14 -0.67
CA VAL A 60 -3.83 12.00 -0.55
C VAL A 60 -5.11 11.15 -0.55
N ALA A 61 -5.22 10.18 -1.46
CA ALA A 61 -6.37 9.27 -1.51
C ALA A 61 -6.50 8.43 -0.24
N MET A 62 -5.39 7.87 0.26
CA MET A 62 -5.32 7.15 1.53
C MET A 62 -5.79 8.03 2.69
N TYR A 63 -5.32 9.27 2.76
CA TYR A 63 -5.70 10.20 3.82
C TYR A 63 -7.18 10.59 3.76
N ALA A 64 -7.71 10.87 2.57
CA ALA A 64 -9.13 11.15 2.39
C ALA A 64 -10.01 9.96 2.84
N LEU A 65 -9.65 8.73 2.46
CA LEU A 65 -10.35 7.52 2.90
C LEU A 65 -10.26 7.33 4.41
N GLN A 66 -9.09 7.60 5.02
CA GLN A 66 -8.90 7.48 6.45
C GLN A 66 -9.76 8.48 7.22
N LEU A 67 -9.83 9.73 6.76
CA LEU A 67 -10.69 10.75 7.37
C LEU A 67 -12.17 10.41 7.25
N ALA A 68 -12.59 9.85 6.11
CA ALA A 68 -13.99 9.49 5.86
C ALA A 68 -14.44 8.26 6.67
N SER A 69 -13.55 7.29 6.87
CA SER A 69 -13.87 6.01 7.52
C SER A 69 -13.47 5.94 8.99
N GLU A 70 -12.69 6.90 9.48
CA GLU A 70 -12.02 6.87 10.79
C GLU A 70 -11.16 5.59 11.00
N ALA A 71 -10.72 4.95 9.90
CA ALA A 71 -9.97 3.71 9.91
C ALA A 71 -8.75 3.77 8.96
N PRO A 72 -7.65 3.03 9.24
CA PRO A 72 -6.49 3.00 8.36
C PRO A 72 -6.83 2.55 6.93
N SER A 73 -6.21 3.19 5.95
CA SER A 73 -6.32 2.86 4.53
C SER A 73 -4.99 2.32 3.98
N GLY A 74 -5.06 1.55 2.90
CA GLY A 74 -3.91 0.92 2.24
C GLY A 74 -3.78 1.36 0.78
N LEU A 75 -2.57 1.23 0.24
CA LEU A 75 -2.29 1.42 -1.18
C LEU A 75 -2.09 0.06 -1.85
N PHE A 76 -2.75 -0.14 -2.99
CA PHE A 76 -2.68 -1.40 -3.74
C PHE A 76 -2.70 -1.14 -5.23
N ASP A 77 -1.90 -1.92 -5.94
CA ASP A 77 -1.97 -2.09 -7.38
C ASP A 77 -3.18 -2.96 -7.71
N TRP A 78 -3.99 -2.49 -8.66
CA TRP A 78 -4.99 -3.31 -9.31
C TRP A 78 -4.29 -4.10 -10.41
N ASN A 79 -4.03 -5.38 -10.15
CA ASN A 79 -3.09 -6.14 -10.96
C ASN A 79 -3.77 -6.83 -12.15
N ASN A 80 -4.37 -8.00 -11.92
CA ASN A 80 -5.05 -8.77 -12.96
C ASN A 80 -6.46 -9.13 -12.50
N ASN A 81 -7.33 -9.47 -13.44
CA ASN A 81 -8.57 -10.15 -13.10
C ASN A 81 -8.28 -11.45 -12.33
N TYR A 82 -9.16 -11.78 -11.39
CA TYR A 82 -9.04 -13.00 -10.62
C TYR A 82 -9.71 -14.16 -11.35
N GLY A 83 -8.90 -14.96 -12.05
CA GLY A 83 -9.41 -16.01 -12.93
C GLY A 83 -10.17 -15.40 -14.11
N ASP A 84 -11.32 -16.00 -14.44
CA ASP A 84 -12.14 -15.57 -15.57
C ASP A 84 -13.28 -14.60 -15.17
N ASP A 85 -13.33 -14.14 -13.91
CA ASP A 85 -14.37 -13.24 -13.42
C ASP A 85 -14.06 -11.78 -13.84
N PRO A 86 -14.88 -11.16 -14.70
CA PRO A 86 -14.64 -9.79 -15.18
C PRO A 86 -14.78 -8.75 -14.07
N ASP A 87 -15.45 -9.07 -12.96
CA ASP A 87 -15.72 -8.16 -11.86
C ASP A 87 -14.83 -8.39 -10.64
N LYS A 88 -13.86 -9.32 -10.74
CA LYS A 88 -12.87 -9.54 -9.68
C LYS A 88 -11.47 -9.24 -10.15
N LEU A 89 -10.69 -8.62 -9.28
CA LEU A 89 -9.28 -8.30 -9.51
C LEU A 89 -8.42 -8.65 -8.30
N VAL A 90 -7.14 -8.91 -8.57
CA VAL A 90 -6.11 -9.11 -7.55
C VAL A 90 -5.60 -7.74 -7.10
N LEU A 91 -5.75 -7.49 -5.80
CA LEU A 91 -5.06 -6.41 -5.11
C LEU A 91 -3.66 -6.89 -4.72
N PHE A 92 -2.65 -6.14 -5.11
CA PHE A 92 -1.26 -6.46 -4.80
C PHE A 92 -0.49 -5.21 -4.36
N HIS A 93 0.43 -5.39 -3.42
CA HIS A 93 1.53 -4.46 -3.21
C HIS A 93 2.71 -5.22 -2.61
N CYS A 94 3.95 -4.78 -2.84
CA CYS A 94 5.13 -5.44 -2.28
C CYS A 94 5.07 -5.54 -0.74
N SER A 95 4.72 -4.45 -0.05
CA SER A 95 3.61 -4.33 0.94
C SER A 95 3.92 -3.39 2.10
N ASN A 96 3.28 -2.23 2.08
CA ASN A 96 3.22 -1.19 3.12
C ASN A 96 1.84 -1.12 3.80
N ALA A 97 0.95 -2.10 3.57
CA ALA A 97 -0.43 -2.03 4.03
C ALA A 97 -0.52 -2.01 5.57
N PRO A 98 -1.47 -1.27 6.17
CA PRO A 98 -1.67 -1.23 7.61
C PRO A 98 -1.84 -2.63 8.20
N LYS A 99 -1.22 -2.86 9.36
CA LYS A 99 -1.31 -4.15 10.06
C LYS A 99 -2.77 -4.55 10.30
N SER A 100 -3.63 -3.62 10.72
CA SER A 100 -5.06 -3.86 10.96
C SER A 100 -5.81 -4.45 9.75
N MET A 101 -5.36 -4.18 8.52
CA MET A 101 -5.98 -4.71 7.30
C MET A 101 -5.54 -6.15 6.99
N LEU A 102 -4.43 -6.62 7.56
CA LEU A 102 -3.78 -7.87 7.16
C LEU A 102 -3.93 -9.02 8.19
N LYS A 103 -4.19 -10.22 7.68
CA LYS A 103 -4.13 -11.52 8.36
C LYS A 103 -2.88 -12.28 7.95
N ASN A 104 -2.47 -13.25 8.78
CA ASN A 104 -1.30 -14.12 8.53
C ASN A 104 -0.04 -13.34 8.16
N THR A 105 0.24 -12.29 8.93
CA THR A 105 1.29 -11.32 8.61
C THR A 105 2.67 -11.76 9.07
N GLY A 106 3.69 -11.32 8.36
CA GLY A 106 5.07 -11.45 8.76
C GLY A 106 5.96 -10.45 8.04
N MET A 107 7.08 -10.09 8.66
CA MET A 107 8.13 -9.35 7.98
C MET A 107 8.99 -10.34 7.18
N SER A 108 9.33 -9.97 5.96
CA SER A 108 10.17 -10.76 5.06
C SER A 108 11.11 -9.84 4.26
N TYR A 109 11.77 -10.39 3.25
CA TYR A 109 12.52 -9.62 2.26
C TYR A 109 11.65 -9.29 1.04
N ASN A 110 12.04 -8.24 0.31
CA ASN A 110 11.43 -7.89 -0.97
C ASN A 110 11.85 -8.91 -2.03
N VAL A 111 10.88 -9.71 -2.48
CA VAL A 111 11.11 -10.81 -3.43
C VAL A 111 11.55 -10.30 -4.81
N ILE A 112 11.06 -9.13 -5.24
CA ILE A 112 11.37 -8.55 -6.54
C ILE A 112 12.83 -8.09 -6.56
N ALA A 113 13.23 -7.25 -5.60
CA ALA A 113 14.59 -6.75 -5.50
C ALA A 113 15.62 -7.88 -5.30
N ALA A 114 15.30 -8.88 -4.48
CA ALA A 114 16.16 -10.04 -4.30
C ALA A 114 16.37 -10.82 -5.61
N ARG A 115 15.32 -10.97 -6.45
CA ARG A 115 15.41 -11.65 -7.75
C ARG A 115 16.15 -10.84 -8.82
N MET A 116 16.14 -9.52 -8.72
CA MET A 116 16.83 -8.64 -9.67
C MET A 116 18.33 -8.48 -9.40
N GLY A 117 18.89 -9.28 -8.49
CA GLY A 117 20.34 -9.35 -8.24
C GLY A 117 20.79 -8.74 -6.92
N GLY A 118 19.88 -8.22 -6.09
CA GLY A 118 20.23 -7.62 -4.79
C GLY A 118 20.38 -8.59 -3.63
N GLY A 119 20.00 -9.86 -3.82
CA GLY A 119 19.96 -10.88 -2.77
C GLY A 119 18.96 -10.55 -1.65
N PRO A 120 18.63 -11.52 -0.78
CA PRO A 120 17.76 -11.27 0.38
C PRO A 120 18.40 -10.34 1.42
N GLU A 121 19.72 -10.36 1.58
CA GLU A 121 20.50 -9.67 2.62
C GLU A 121 20.25 -8.16 2.67
N ASN A 122 20.10 -7.52 1.51
CA ASN A 122 19.86 -6.08 1.39
C ASN A 122 18.39 -5.74 1.11
N SER A 123 17.49 -6.72 1.26
CA SER A 123 16.09 -6.61 0.82
C SER A 123 15.09 -6.77 1.97
N TYR A 124 15.53 -6.89 3.23
CA TYR A 124 14.65 -7.12 4.38
C TYR A 124 13.81 -5.89 4.77
N GLY A 125 12.57 -6.14 5.20
CA GLY A 125 11.66 -5.14 5.78
C GLY A 125 10.30 -5.03 5.12
N THR A 126 10.06 -5.82 4.08
CA THR A 126 8.75 -5.98 3.44
C THR A 126 7.76 -6.60 4.42
N TYR A 127 6.52 -6.10 4.48
CA TYR A 127 5.51 -6.55 5.43
C TYR A 127 4.39 -7.34 4.76
N THR A 128 4.52 -8.65 4.67
CA THR A 128 3.61 -9.51 3.90
C THR A 128 2.39 -9.94 4.70
N GLY A 129 1.28 -10.22 4.02
CA GLY A 129 0.05 -10.73 4.62
C GLY A 129 -1.11 -10.77 3.63
N ARG A 130 -2.24 -11.30 4.08
CA ARG A 130 -3.49 -11.35 3.29
C ARG A 130 -4.46 -10.29 3.78
N ILE A 131 -5.03 -9.51 2.87
CA ILE A 131 -6.04 -8.50 3.21
C ILE A 131 -7.28 -9.22 3.75
N SER A 132 -7.85 -8.67 4.83
CA SER A 132 -9.07 -9.19 5.44
C SER A 132 -10.27 -8.99 4.52
N ALA A 133 -11.07 -10.04 4.31
CA ALA A 133 -12.34 -9.94 3.61
C ALA A 133 -13.34 -9.02 4.34
N GLY A 134 -14.13 -8.28 3.58
CA GLY A 134 -15.06 -7.27 4.10
C GLY A 134 -15.53 -6.28 3.04
N PRO A 135 -16.43 -5.35 3.39
CA PRO A 135 -16.78 -4.23 2.53
C PRO A 135 -15.54 -3.36 2.25
N MET A 136 -15.50 -2.75 1.08
CA MET A 136 -14.38 -1.94 0.62
C MET A 136 -14.90 -0.68 -0.08
N THR A 137 -14.27 0.45 0.23
CA THR A 137 -14.34 1.67 -0.58
C THR A 137 -12.95 1.89 -1.18
N PHE A 138 -12.88 2.22 -2.46
CA PHE A 138 -11.63 2.56 -3.13
C PHE A 138 -11.66 3.99 -3.65
N ALA A 139 -10.50 4.61 -3.72
CA ALA A 139 -10.32 5.92 -4.32
C ALA A 139 -8.97 5.98 -5.04
N ARG A 140 -8.97 6.46 -6.28
CA ARG A 140 -7.77 6.93 -6.98
C ARG A 140 -7.94 8.41 -7.25
N ILE A 141 -7.03 9.21 -6.72
CA ILE A 141 -6.92 10.63 -7.06
C ILE A 141 -5.73 10.78 -8.00
N SER A 142 -5.86 11.64 -9.01
CA SER A 142 -4.81 12.00 -9.95
C SER A 142 -4.92 13.47 -10.34
N THR A 143 -3.90 13.98 -11.00
CA THR A 143 -3.97 15.26 -11.69
C THR A 143 -4.18 15.03 -13.19
N ASP A 144 -5.08 15.79 -13.79
CA ASP A 144 -5.12 16.02 -15.23
C ASP A 144 -4.35 17.32 -15.49
N ASP A 145 -3.05 17.16 -15.73
CA ASP A 145 -2.11 18.26 -15.90
C ASP A 145 -2.44 19.12 -17.14
N VAL A 146 -3.13 18.55 -18.13
CA VAL A 146 -3.48 19.25 -19.37
C VAL A 146 -4.62 20.24 -19.11
N SER A 147 -5.64 19.82 -18.37
CA SER A 147 -6.76 20.70 -17.99
C SER A 147 -6.51 21.49 -16.70
N GLY A 148 -5.44 21.19 -15.97
CA GLY A 148 -5.12 21.81 -14.69
C GLY A 148 -6.08 21.41 -13.57
N GLN A 149 -6.61 20.19 -13.62
CA GLN A 149 -7.65 19.71 -12.69
C GLN A 149 -7.17 18.54 -11.85
N ILE A 150 -7.78 18.37 -10.67
CA ILE A 150 -7.68 17.14 -9.90
C ILE A 150 -8.87 16.27 -10.30
N VAL A 151 -8.60 15.03 -10.67
CA VAL A 151 -9.60 14.03 -11.02
C VAL A 151 -9.58 12.90 -10.01
N ALA A 152 -10.74 12.31 -9.73
CA ALA A 152 -10.84 11.18 -8.82
C ALA A 152 -11.80 10.13 -9.37
N CYS A 153 -11.43 8.87 -9.22
CA CYS A 153 -12.31 7.72 -9.36
C CYS A 153 -12.54 7.15 -7.95
N ILE A 154 -13.81 7.07 -7.53
CA ILE A 154 -14.22 6.61 -6.20
C ILE A 154 -15.36 5.62 -6.40
N GLY A 155 -15.30 4.52 -5.66
CA GLY A 155 -16.36 3.53 -5.72
C GLY A 155 -16.32 2.55 -4.55
N GLU A 156 -17.25 1.62 -4.59
CA GLU A 156 -17.45 0.60 -3.57
C GLU A 156 -17.29 -0.80 -4.14
N GLY A 157 -16.96 -1.74 -3.28
CA GLY A 157 -16.84 -3.15 -3.61
C GLY A 157 -16.69 -3.99 -2.35
N LYS A 158 -16.14 -5.18 -2.51
CA LYS A 158 -15.81 -6.06 -1.38
C LYS A 158 -14.48 -6.76 -1.59
N ILE A 159 -13.71 -6.89 -0.52
CA ILE A 159 -12.59 -7.82 -0.48
C ILE A 159 -13.19 -9.20 -0.19
N THR A 160 -12.90 -10.17 -1.06
CA THR A 160 -13.39 -11.55 -0.94
C THR A 160 -12.37 -12.44 -0.23
N ASP A 161 -12.82 -13.62 0.21
CA ASP A 161 -11.94 -14.65 0.81
C ASP A 161 -11.44 -15.65 -0.23
N ASP A 162 -11.36 -15.24 -1.51
CA ASP A 162 -10.84 -16.06 -2.61
C ASP A 162 -9.34 -16.37 -2.40
N PRO A 163 -8.90 -17.64 -2.49
CA PRO A 163 -7.53 -18.04 -2.19
C PRO A 163 -6.54 -17.41 -3.17
N LEU A 164 -5.44 -16.89 -2.65
CA LEU A 164 -4.40 -16.27 -3.47
C LEU A 164 -3.02 -16.66 -2.94
N LYS A 165 -2.24 -17.35 -3.77
CA LYS A 165 -0.90 -17.83 -3.41
C LYS A 165 0.16 -17.03 -4.14
N THR A 166 0.58 -15.92 -3.53
CA THR A 166 1.68 -15.09 -4.01
C THR A 166 2.35 -14.38 -2.82
N PHE A 167 3.39 -13.58 -3.08
CA PHE A 167 4.09 -12.79 -2.07
C PHE A 167 3.44 -11.41 -1.89
N GLY A 168 3.84 -10.69 -0.83
CA GLY A 168 3.41 -9.32 -0.58
C GLY A 168 2.15 -9.19 0.27
N GLY A 169 1.46 -8.07 0.12
CA GLY A 169 0.22 -7.70 0.79
C GLY A 169 -0.89 -7.83 -0.23
N VAL A 170 -1.68 -8.90 -0.11
CA VAL A 170 -2.52 -9.34 -1.23
C VAL A 170 -3.94 -9.70 -0.85
N GLY A 171 -4.86 -9.48 -1.78
CA GLY A 171 -6.26 -9.85 -1.65
C GLY A 171 -6.94 -9.91 -3.00
N VAL A 172 -8.22 -10.25 -2.98
CA VAL A 172 -9.07 -10.24 -4.16
C VAL A 172 -10.20 -9.27 -3.88
N ALA A 173 -10.42 -8.32 -4.77
CA ALA A 173 -11.55 -7.41 -4.71
C ALA A 173 -12.58 -7.82 -5.75
N ARG A 174 -13.87 -7.71 -5.40
CA ARG A 174 -14.98 -7.74 -6.35
C ARG A 174 -15.62 -6.37 -6.41
N ILE A 175 -15.73 -5.81 -7.60
CA ILE A 175 -16.35 -4.51 -7.88
C ILE A 175 -17.35 -4.74 -9.01
N GLU A 176 -18.60 -4.33 -8.80
CA GLU A 176 -19.64 -4.55 -9.80
C GLU A 176 -19.41 -3.66 -11.02
N ARG A 177 -19.48 -4.25 -12.22
CA ARG A 177 -19.20 -3.56 -13.48
C ARG A 177 -17.80 -2.97 -13.50
N LEU A 178 -16.82 -3.71 -12.99
CA LEU A 178 -15.41 -3.29 -12.93
C LEU A 178 -14.89 -2.81 -14.30
N GLN A 179 -15.34 -3.45 -15.37
CA GLN A 179 -14.90 -3.16 -16.74
C GLN A 179 -15.48 -1.85 -17.32
N GLU A 180 -16.44 -1.22 -16.63
CA GLU A 180 -17.08 0.04 -17.03
C GLU A 180 -16.53 1.27 -16.28
N LEU A 181 -15.58 1.08 -15.35
CA LEU A 181 -14.99 2.14 -14.51
C LEU A 181 -14.01 3.06 -15.26
#